data_AF-T0R8V4-F1
#
_entry.id   AF-T0R8V4-F1
#
_cell.length_a   1.000
_cell.length_b   1.000
_cell.length_c   1.000
_cell.angle_alpha   90.00
_cell.angle_beta   90.00
_cell.angle_gamma   90.00
#
_symmetry.space_group_name_H-M   'P 1'
#
loop_
_entity.id
_entity.type
_entity.pdbx_description
1 polymer ?
#
loop_
_entity_poly.entity_id
_entity_poly.type
_entity_poly.pdbx_seq_one_letter_code
_entity_poly.pdbx_strand_id
1 'polypeptide(L)'
;MEIFCCFNGCTLAPTPGQAKCSFHKNRGMCSIEACVNQVYARGLCVRHGGRQRCFYHGCTTAARVDGYCSRHAKAVVSDKSTTTALCTESKDAFLALDVLGDLEFLLPVEIETPFRGDELDESILTCLIQEDAWGLVML
;
A
#
# COMPACT_ATOMS: atom_id res chain seq x y z
N MET A 1 13.92 37.16 12.34
CA MET A 1 12.83 36.28 11.89
C MET A 1 13.43 34.90 11.72
N GLU A 2 13.00 33.93 12.50
CA GLU A 2 13.55 32.57 12.46
C GLU A 2 12.97 31.82 11.26
N ILE A 3 13.85 31.20 10.46
CA ILE A 3 13.45 30.41 9.30
C ILE A 3 13.62 28.94 9.68
N PHE A 4 12.54 28.17 9.56
CA PHE A 4 12.52 26.74 9.84
C PHE A 4 12.43 25.92 8.55
N CYS A 5 12.78 24.64 8.65
CA CYS A 5 12.55 23.67 7.59
C CYS A 5 11.09 23.71 7.14
N CYS A 6 10.87 23.63 5.83
CA CYS A 6 9.53 23.74 5.26
C CYS A 6 8.55 22.63 5.68
N PHE A 7 9.03 21.48 6.18
CA PHE A 7 8.16 20.38 6.57
C PHE A 7 7.37 20.68 7.82
N ASN A 8 6.07 20.35 7.79
CA ASN A 8 5.16 20.63 8.90
C ASN A 8 5.66 20.05 10.23
N GLY A 9 5.74 20.89 11.27
CA GLY A 9 6.19 20.50 12.61
C GLY A 9 7.71 20.35 12.77
N CYS A 10 8.52 20.63 11.75
CA CYS A 10 9.97 20.61 11.89
C CYS A 10 10.49 21.93 12.46
N THR A 11 11.18 21.86 13.60
CA THR A 11 11.79 23.02 14.28
C THR A 11 13.27 23.23 13.93
N LEU A 12 13.82 22.42 13.04
CA LEU A 12 15.22 22.51 12.64
C LEU A 12 15.41 23.58 11.57
N ALA A 13 16.53 24.31 11.66
CA ALA A 13 16.92 25.29 10.67
C ALA A 13 17.20 24.61 9.30
N PRO A 14 16.87 25.28 8.18
CA PRO A 14 17.19 24.80 6.85
C PRO A 14 18.70 24.90 6.56
N THR A 15 19.16 24.05 5.65
CA THR A 15 20.54 24.07 5.14
C THR A 15 20.73 25.31 4.24
N PRO A 16 21.93 25.92 4.19
CA PRO A 16 22.17 27.07 3.32
C PRO A 16 21.75 26.81 1.86
N GLY A 17 20.95 27.71 1.29
CA GLY A 17 20.46 27.61 -0.09
C GLY A 17 19.32 26.61 -0.30
N GLN A 18 18.79 25.99 0.75
CA GLN A 18 17.68 25.04 0.67
C GLN A 18 16.56 25.45 1.63
N ALA A 19 15.34 24.99 1.37
CA ALA A 19 14.21 25.14 2.31
C ALA A 19 14.13 23.98 3.34
N LYS A 20 15.09 23.05 3.31
CA LYS A 20 15.06 21.79 4.07
C LYS A 20 16.24 21.69 5.04
N CYS A 21 16.01 21.15 6.23
CA CYS A 21 17.08 20.83 7.17
C CYS A 21 17.90 19.61 6.71
N SER A 22 19.03 19.36 7.38
CA SER A 22 19.92 18.22 7.10
C SER A 22 19.24 16.86 7.18
N PHE A 23 18.23 16.69 8.05
CA PHE A 23 17.43 15.46 8.17
C PHE A 23 16.41 15.28 7.04
N HIS A 24 15.94 16.39 6.48
CA HIS A 24 14.91 16.39 5.45
C HIS A 24 15.44 16.60 4.02
N LYS A 25 16.76 16.74 3.84
CA LYS A 25 17.39 17.02 2.53
C LYS A 25 16.96 16.06 1.41
N ASN A 26 16.78 14.78 1.74
CA ASN A 26 16.39 13.72 0.79
C ASN A 26 14.89 13.39 0.83
N ARG A 27 14.08 14.14 1.56
CA ARG A 27 12.64 13.88 1.68
C ARG A 27 11.86 14.72 0.67
N GLY A 28 10.93 14.08 -0.05
CA GLY A 28 10.02 14.74 -0.98
C GLY A 28 8.85 15.42 -0.27
N MET A 29 8.32 16.50 -0.85
CA MET A 29 7.07 17.13 -0.43
C MET A 29 5.89 16.54 -1.19
N CYS A 30 4.74 16.45 -0.54
CA CYS A 30 3.51 15.96 -1.16
C CYS A 30 3.18 16.79 -2.42
N SER A 31 2.79 16.12 -3.51
CA SER A 31 2.43 16.78 -4.78
C SER A 31 1.13 17.59 -4.75
N ILE A 32 0.38 17.56 -3.63
CA ILE A 32 -0.82 18.38 -3.48
C ILE A 32 -0.39 19.80 -3.13
N GLU A 33 -0.97 20.78 -3.82
CA GLU A 33 -0.69 22.20 -3.61
C GLU A 33 -0.82 22.61 -2.14
N ALA A 34 0.07 23.49 -1.68
CA ALA A 34 0.18 23.95 -0.30
C ALA A 34 0.40 22.84 0.76
N CYS A 35 0.68 21.59 0.37
CA CYS A 35 0.96 20.52 1.32
C CYS A 35 2.44 20.39 1.63
N VAL A 36 2.81 20.85 2.82
CA VAL A 36 4.18 20.74 3.37
C VAL A 36 4.46 19.42 4.11
N ASN A 37 3.65 18.39 3.87
CA ASN A 37 3.89 17.07 4.47
C ASN A 37 4.86 16.24 3.62
N GLN A 38 5.59 15.36 4.28
CA GLN A 38 6.48 14.41 3.62
C GLN A 38 5.71 13.39 2.76
N VAL A 39 6.25 13.09 1.58
CA VAL A 39 5.79 11.99 0.74
C VAL A 39 5.98 10.66 1.47
N TYR A 40 4.92 9.86 1.48
CA TYR A 40 4.96 8.48 1.92
C TYR A 40 5.16 7.54 0.73
N ALA A 41 4.30 7.64 -0.28
CA ALA A 41 4.40 6.87 -1.52
C ALA A 41 3.68 7.59 -2.67
N ARG A 42 4.03 7.28 -3.92
CA ARG A 42 3.38 7.83 -5.14
C ARG A 42 3.33 9.37 -5.17
N GLY A 43 4.33 10.04 -4.61
CA GLY A 43 4.35 11.52 -4.49
C GLY A 43 3.36 12.11 -3.49
N LEU A 44 2.65 11.28 -2.71
CA LEU A 44 1.58 11.73 -1.81
C LEU A 44 1.92 11.44 -0.35
N CYS A 45 1.52 12.34 0.56
CA CYS A 45 1.57 12.09 1.99
C CYS A 45 0.43 11.15 2.43
N VAL A 46 0.49 10.65 3.66
CA VAL A 46 -0.53 9.73 4.21
C VAL A 46 -1.96 10.29 4.10
N ARG A 47 -2.14 11.59 4.38
CA ARG A 47 -3.45 12.27 4.33
C ARG A 47 -4.00 12.40 2.91
N HIS A 48 -3.12 12.53 1.92
CA HIS A 48 -3.48 12.76 0.53
C HIS A 48 -3.37 11.49 -0.33
N GLY A 49 -3.42 10.29 0.26
CA GLY A 49 -3.50 9.03 -0.50
C GLY A 49 -2.16 8.32 -0.71
N GLY A 50 -1.09 8.74 -0.03
CA GLY A 50 0.17 7.98 0.02
C GLY A 50 -0.02 6.60 0.66
N ARG A 51 -1.04 6.44 1.51
CA ARG A 51 -1.39 5.16 2.14
C ARG A 51 -2.77 4.69 1.67
N GLN A 52 -2.87 3.42 1.34
CA GLN A 52 -4.13 2.80 0.94
C GLN A 52 -5.12 2.80 2.11
N ARG A 53 -6.40 3.02 1.82
CA ARG A 53 -7.49 2.92 2.81
C ARG A 53 -7.90 1.48 3.01
N CYS A 54 -8.47 1.19 4.17
CA CYS A 54 -9.05 -0.11 4.46
C CYS A 54 -10.15 -0.43 3.42
N PHE A 55 -10.13 -1.65 2.89
CA PHE A 55 -11.15 -2.14 1.96
C PHE A 55 -12.51 -2.43 2.61
N TYR A 56 -12.58 -2.52 3.94
CA TYR A 56 -13.83 -2.68 4.66
C TYR A 56 -14.75 -1.47 4.42
N HIS A 57 -16.00 -1.74 4.06
CA HIS A 57 -16.98 -0.72 3.73
C HIS A 57 -17.16 0.32 4.84
N GLY A 58 -17.13 1.61 4.48
CA GLY A 58 -17.24 2.72 5.42
C GLY A 58 -16.02 2.96 6.31
N CYS A 59 -14.93 2.18 6.16
CA CYS A 59 -13.73 2.38 6.96
C CYS A 59 -12.79 3.40 6.32
N THR A 60 -12.56 4.53 7.00
CA THR A 60 -11.62 5.57 6.56
C THR A 60 -10.20 5.38 7.07
N THR A 61 -9.97 4.35 7.90
CA THR A 61 -8.65 4.08 8.46
C THR A 61 -7.70 3.52 7.40
N ALA A 62 -6.40 3.77 7.57
CA ALA A 62 -5.41 3.32 6.61
C ALA A 62 -5.05 1.83 6.77
N ALA A 63 -5.02 1.11 5.66
CA ALA A 63 -4.69 -0.31 5.58
C ALA A 63 -3.29 -0.60 6.15
N ARG A 64 -3.13 -1.71 6.87
CA ARG A 64 -1.89 -2.17 7.51
C ARG A 64 -1.43 -3.48 6.91
N VAL A 65 -2.36 -4.40 6.65
CA VAL A 65 -2.09 -5.75 6.13
C VAL A 65 -3.10 -6.04 5.04
N ASP A 66 -2.63 -6.40 3.85
CA ASP A 66 -3.42 -6.87 2.71
C ASP A 66 -4.65 -6.00 2.35
N GLY A 67 -4.50 -4.68 2.38
CA GLY A 67 -5.62 -3.76 2.10
C GLY A 67 -6.60 -3.55 3.26
N TYR A 68 -6.38 -4.15 4.43
CA TYR A 68 -7.22 -3.98 5.63
C TYR A 68 -6.47 -3.30 6.78
N CYS A 69 -7.18 -2.53 7.60
CA CYS A 69 -6.62 -1.95 8.81
C CYS A 69 -6.46 -2.99 9.92
N SER A 70 -5.77 -2.65 11.01
CA SER A 70 -5.54 -3.58 12.13
C SER A 70 -6.82 -4.17 12.73
N ARG A 71 -7.95 -3.44 12.66
CA ARG A 71 -9.25 -3.91 13.12
C ARG A 71 -9.91 -4.90 12.17
N HIS A 72 -9.70 -4.77 10.86
CA HIS A 72 -10.38 -5.56 9.83
C HIS A 72 -9.50 -6.64 9.20
N ALA A 73 -8.18 -6.60 9.42
CA ALA A 73 -7.22 -7.57 8.87
C ALA A 73 -7.35 -8.99 9.44
N LYS A 74 -8.07 -9.18 10.57
CA LYS A 74 -8.30 -10.51 11.15
C LYS A 74 -9.53 -11.21 10.57
N ALA A 75 -10.42 -10.47 9.90
CA ALA A 75 -11.63 -11.02 9.31
C ALA A 75 -11.39 -11.70 7.95
N VAL A 76 -10.17 -11.57 7.39
CA VAL A 76 -9.82 -12.08 6.04
C VAL A 76 -9.15 -13.46 6.08
N VAL A 77 -9.02 -14.09 7.26
CA VAL A 77 -8.42 -15.42 7.42
C VAL A 77 -9.50 -16.50 7.56
N SER A 78 -10.41 -16.59 6.59
CA SER A 78 -11.11 -17.82 6.21
C SER A 78 -11.97 -17.50 5.00
N ASP A 79 -11.54 -17.95 3.82
CA ASP A 79 -12.34 -18.71 2.87
C ASP A 79 -11.67 -18.67 1.50
N LYS A 80 -10.99 -19.77 1.18
CA LYS A 80 -10.70 -20.12 -0.21
C LYS A 80 -12.01 -20.58 -0.87
N SER A 81 -12.89 -19.64 -1.21
CA SER A 81 -13.94 -19.93 -2.18
C SER A 81 -14.46 -18.63 -2.79
N THR A 82 -14.17 -18.47 -4.07
CA THR A 82 -15.10 -17.91 -5.06
C THR A 82 -15.54 -16.46 -4.86
N THR A 83 -14.95 -15.59 -5.69
CA THR A 83 -15.56 -14.39 -6.28
C THR A 83 -17.06 -14.21 -6.07
N THR A 84 -17.47 -13.16 -5.37
CA THR A 84 -18.47 -12.18 -5.84
C THR A 84 -18.53 -11.00 -4.88
N ALA A 85 -18.37 -9.80 -5.43
CA ALA A 85 -18.68 -8.56 -4.76
C ALA A 85 -20.20 -8.48 -4.55
N LEU A 86 -20.67 -8.67 -3.32
CA LEU A 86 -22.04 -8.31 -2.94
C LEU A 86 -22.04 -7.75 -1.51
N CYS A 87 -21.92 -6.43 -1.45
CA CYS A 87 -22.36 -5.65 -0.29
C CYS A 87 -23.86 -5.44 -0.41
N THR A 88 -24.69 -6.26 0.24
CA THR A 88 -26.06 -5.85 0.61
C THR A 88 -26.48 -6.58 1.88
N GLU A 89 -26.22 -5.94 3.02
CA GLU A 89 -26.93 -6.25 4.25
C GLU A 89 -28.24 -5.45 4.26
N SER A 90 -29.33 -6.10 3.88
CA SER A 90 -30.66 -5.67 4.31
C SER A 90 -31.55 -6.90 4.37
N LYS A 91 -31.84 -7.31 5.60
CA LYS A 91 -32.92 -8.21 5.98
C LYS A 91 -34.21 -7.67 5.37
N ASP A 92 -34.83 -8.43 4.47
CA ASP A 92 -36.26 -8.81 4.48
C ASP A 92 -36.76 -9.30 3.10
N ALA A 93 -37.60 -10.33 3.14
CA ALA A 93 -38.54 -10.82 2.12
C ALA A 93 -38.04 -11.73 0.96
N PHE A 94 -38.12 -13.04 1.21
CA PHE A 94 -38.94 -14.03 0.50
C PHE A 94 -39.52 -13.65 -0.89
N LEU A 95 -39.09 -14.35 -1.94
CA LEU A 95 -39.96 -15.00 -2.95
C LEU A 95 -39.09 -15.86 -3.89
N ALA A 96 -39.42 -17.16 -3.93
CA ALA A 96 -38.90 -18.13 -4.89
C ALA A 96 -39.58 -17.98 -6.25
N LEU A 97 -38.85 -18.23 -7.35
CA LEU A 97 -39.39 -19.01 -8.47
C LEU A 97 -38.27 -19.52 -9.40
N ASP A 98 -38.28 -20.83 -9.61
CA ASP A 98 -37.56 -21.58 -10.64
C ASP A 98 -37.84 -21.05 -12.05
N VAL A 99 -36.82 -20.95 -12.91
CA VAL A 99 -36.90 -21.43 -14.30
C VAL A 99 -35.50 -21.87 -14.75
N LEU A 100 -35.29 -23.19 -14.80
CA LEU A 100 -34.30 -23.80 -15.68
C LEU A 100 -34.67 -23.44 -17.13
N GLY A 101 -33.83 -22.66 -17.79
CA GLY A 101 -34.01 -22.25 -19.18
C GLY A 101 -32.67 -22.02 -19.85
N ASP A 102 -32.29 -23.02 -20.65
CA ASP A 102 -31.48 -22.94 -21.85
C ASP A 102 -29.96 -22.74 -21.73
N LEU A 103 -29.30 -23.87 -21.93
CA LEU A 103 -27.96 -24.08 -22.43
C LEU A 103 -27.67 -23.26 -23.71
N GLU A 104 -26.77 -22.28 -23.63
CA GLU A 104 -25.86 -21.80 -24.69
C GLU A 104 -25.01 -20.70 -24.03
N PHE A 105 -23.71 -20.85 -23.79
CA PHE A 105 -22.69 -20.72 -24.82
C PHE A 105 -21.33 -20.97 -24.14
N LEU A 106 -20.61 -21.99 -24.61
CA LEU A 106 -19.22 -22.25 -24.26
C LEU A 106 -18.34 -21.11 -24.75
N LEU A 107 -17.37 -20.65 -23.96
CA LEU A 107 -15.94 -20.59 -24.36
C LEU A 107 -15.05 -20.45 -23.10
N PRO A 108 -13.95 -21.22 -22.99
CA PRO A 108 -12.94 -20.99 -21.97
C PRO A 108 -12.20 -19.68 -22.28
N VAL A 109 -12.23 -18.72 -21.36
CA VAL A 109 -11.32 -17.57 -21.43
C VAL A 109 -9.97 -18.04 -20.92
N GLU A 110 -9.01 -18.22 -21.83
CA GLU A 110 -7.60 -18.28 -21.49
C GLU A 110 -7.21 -16.90 -20.92
N ILE A 111 -7.15 -16.79 -19.60
CA ILE A 111 -6.59 -15.61 -18.95
C ILE A 111 -5.09 -15.80 -18.96
N GLU A 112 -4.42 -15.21 -19.94
CA GLU A 112 -2.98 -14.97 -19.86
C GLU A 112 -2.71 -14.15 -18.60
N THR A 113 -2.14 -14.77 -17.58
CA THR A 113 -1.61 -14.08 -16.42
C THR A 113 -0.46 -13.17 -16.90
N PRO A 114 -0.52 -11.83 -16.77
CA PRO A 114 0.56 -10.98 -17.23
C PRO A 114 1.75 -10.96 -16.24
N PHE A 115 1.80 -11.88 -15.27
CA PHE A 115 2.90 -11.99 -14.33
C PHE A 115 3.64 -13.30 -14.54
N ARG A 116 4.59 -13.23 -15.47
CA ARG A 116 5.71 -14.16 -15.53
C ARG A 116 6.61 -13.83 -14.33
N GLY A 117 6.67 -14.76 -13.39
CA GLY A 117 7.39 -14.63 -12.12
C GLY A 117 8.90 -14.89 -12.27
N ASP A 118 9.53 -14.30 -13.28
CA ASP A 118 10.91 -14.56 -13.68
C ASP A 118 11.68 -13.25 -13.94
N GLU A 119 11.51 -12.24 -13.08
CA GLU A 119 12.46 -11.11 -12.96
C GLU A 119 12.63 -10.68 -11.50
N LEU A 120 12.88 -11.64 -10.60
CA LEU A 120 13.69 -11.34 -9.43
C LEU A 120 15.13 -11.26 -9.92
N ASP A 121 15.65 -10.05 -10.01
CA ASP A 121 17.05 -9.80 -10.31
C ASP A 121 17.92 -10.52 -9.26
N GLU A 122 18.74 -11.48 -9.71
CA GLU A 122 19.72 -12.23 -8.90
C GLU A 122 20.77 -11.30 -8.24
N SER A 123 20.73 -9.99 -8.52
CA SER A 123 21.48 -8.96 -7.79
C SER A 123 21.06 -8.79 -6.32
N ILE A 124 19.84 -9.21 -5.95
CA ILE A 124 19.38 -9.14 -4.54
C ILE A 124 20.02 -10.26 -3.70
N LEU A 125 20.21 -11.45 -4.28
CA LEU A 125 20.76 -12.61 -3.55
C LEU A 125 22.27 -12.45 -3.28
N THR A 126 22.98 -11.75 -4.16
CA THR A 126 24.40 -11.40 -3.94
C THR A 126 24.60 -10.31 -2.88
N CYS A 127 23.58 -9.48 -2.59
CA CYS A 127 23.66 -8.51 -1.49
C CYS A 127 23.43 -9.12 -0.10
N LEU A 128 22.83 -10.33 -0.02
CA LEU A 128 22.50 -11.00 1.24
C LEU A 128 23.47 -12.13 1.64
N ILE A 129 24.47 -12.43 0.81
CA ILE A 129 25.53 -13.43 1.11
C ILE A 129 26.85 -12.75 1.48
N GLN A 130 26.88 -11.43 1.69
CA GLN A 130 28.08 -10.71 2.13
C GLN A 130 28.10 -10.46 3.66
N GLU A 131 27.79 -11.49 4.45
CA GLU A 131 28.34 -11.64 5.80
C GLU A 131 29.23 -12.88 5.70
N ASP A 132 30.55 -12.73 5.60
CA ASP A 132 31.42 -13.03 6.74
C ASP A 132 32.77 -12.28 6.62
N ALA A 133 32.89 -11.16 7.32
CA ALA A 133 34.19 -10.64 7.76
C ALA A 133 34.12 -10.32 9.26
N TRP A 134 33.74 -11.32 10.05
CA TRP A 134 33.97 -11.32 11.49
C TRP A 134 35.45 -11.62 11.77
N GLY A 135 36.17 -10.60 12.21
CA GLY A 135 37.20 -10.71 13.24
C GLY A 135 38.50 -11.45 12.90
N LEU A 136 39.49 -10.72 12.36
CA LEU A 136 40.91 -11.01 12.62
C LEU A 136 41.71 -9.70 12.71
N VAL A 137 41.68 -9.09 13.90
CA VAL A 137 42.82 -8.34 14.43
C VAL A 137 43.00 -8.82 15.87
N MET A 138 43.79 -9.89 16.01
CA MET A 138 44.48 -10.25 17.24
C MET A 138 45.92 -9.75 17.10
N LEU A 139 46.40 -9.13 18.19
CA LEU A 139 47.73 -8.59 18.49
C LEU A 139 48.00 -7.14 18.09
#